data_AF-A0A0B0PK90-F1
#
_entry.id   AF-A0A0B0PK90-F1
#
_cell.length_a   1.000
_cell.length_b   1.000
_cell.length_c   1.000
_cell.angle_alpha   90.00
_cell.angle_beta   90.00
_cell.angle_gamma   90.00
#
_symmetry.space_group_name_H-M   'P 1'
#
loop_
_entity.id
_entity.type
_entity.pdbx_description
1 polymer ?
#
loop_
_entity_poly.entity_id
_entity_poly.type
_entity_poly.pdbx_seq_one_letter_code
_entity_poly.pdbx_strand_id
1 'polypeptide(L)'
;MGSEKNAVRIVLDSLAGVLLEEQKKMGKGTGSFGKRRNKTHTLCVRCGRRSFHLQKSRCGACGYPASRIRKYNWSVKAIRRKTTGTGRMRYLRRVPRRFKTGFREGTQATPRKKGAVAAS
;
A
#
# COMPACT_ATOMS: atom_id res chain seq x y z
N MET A 1 -29.44 -42.89 50.77
CA MET A 1 -29.18 -42.98 49.31
C MET A 1 -29.30 -41.65 48.55
N GLY A 2 -29.43 -40.48 49.22
CA GLY A 2 -29.61 -39.17 48.54
C GLY A 2 -28.35 -38.31 48.39
N SER A 3 -27.28 -38.60 49.13
CA SER A 3 -26.04 -37.79 49.13
C SER A 3 -25.15 -38.04 47.89
N GLU A 4 -24.95 -39.31 47.53
CA GLU A 4 -24.07 -39.68 46.41
C GLU A 4 -24.61 -39.23 45.04
N LYS A 5 -25.93 -39.23 44.85
CA LYS A 5 -26.57 -38.75 43.61
C LYS A 5 -26.37 -37.25 43.41
N ASN A 6 -26.30 -36.47 44.49
CA ASN A 6 -26.05 -35.04 44.44
C ASN A 6 -24.57 -34.73 44.15
N ALA A 7 -23.65 -35.51 44.70
CA ALA A 7 -22.21 -35.37 44.43
C ALA A 7 -21.87 -35.68 42.96
N VAL A 8 -22.42 -36.77 42.41
CA VAL A 8 -22.24 -37.13 40.99
C VAL A 8 -22.81 -36.06 40.07
N ARG A 9 -23.96 -35.47 40.41
CA ARG A 9 -24.56 -34.36 39.64
C ARG A 9 -23.72 -33.08 39.73
N ILE A 10 -23.18 -32.72 40.89
CA ILE A 10 -22.28 -31.55 41.05
C ILE A 10 -20.99 -31.74 40.24
N VAL A 11 -20.41 -32.95 40.23
CA VAL A 11 -19.20 -33.27 39.46
C VAL A 11 -19.50 -33.26 37.95
N LEU A 12 -20.64 -33.79 37.51
CA LEU A 12 -21.07 -33.74 36.11
C LEU A 12 -21.42 -32.33 35.64
N ASP A 13 -22.09 -31.51 36.47
CA ASP A 13 -22.41 -30.10 36.18
C ASP A 13 -21.13 -29.24 36.13
N SER A 14 -20.12 -29.53 36.96
CA SER A 14 -18.81 -28.86 36.94
C SER A 14 -17.97 -29.28 35.72
N LEU A 15 -17.97 -30.57 35.36
CA LEU A 15 -17.32 -31.06 34.12
C LEU A 15 -18.01 -30.50 32.86
N ALA A 16 -19.34 -30.38 32.87
CA ALA A 16 -20.09 -29.72 31.79
C ALA A 16 -19.79 -28.22 31.70
N GLY A 17 -19.58 -27.52 32.84
CA GLY A 17 -19.14 -26.13 32.89
C GLY A 17 -17.77 -25.90 32.24
N VAL A 18 -16.79 -26.76 32.54
CA VAL A 18 -15.44 -26.72 31.93
C VAL A 18 -15.49 -27.00 30.42
N LEU A 19 -16.36 -27.92 29.98
CA LEU A 19 -16.54 -28.24 28.55
C LEU A 19 -17.31 -27.15 27.77
N LEU A 20 -18.22 -26.41 28.42
CA LEU A 20 -18.96 -25.32 27.78
C LEU A 20 -18.14 -24.03 27.64
N GLU A 21 -17.17 -23.79 28.50
CA GLU A 21 -16.28 -22.61 28.43
C GLU A 21 -15.31 -22.69 27.23
N GLU A 22 -14.99 -23.91 26.79
CA GLU A 22 -14.14 -24.17 25.62
C GLU A 22 -14.83 -23.84 24.28
N GLN A 23 -16.17 -23.83 24.24
CA GLN A 23 -16.97 -23.55 23.03
C GLN A 23 -17.11 -22.06 22.69
N LYS A 24 -16.79 -21.14 23.61
CA LYS A 24 -17.00 -19.69 23.41
C LYS A 24 -15.97 -19.03 22.48
N LYS A 25 -14.95 -19.76 22.01
CA LYS A 25 -13.94 -19.28 21.04
C LYS A 25 -14.36 -19.41 19.58
N MET A 26 -15.55 -19.94 19.28
CA MET A 26 -16.12 -20.02 17.93
C MET A 26 -16.74 -18.67 17.48
N GLY A 27 -15.97 -17.58 17.59
CA GLY A 27 -16.43 -16.23 17.27
C GLY A 27 -15.84 -15.68 15.97
N LYS A 28 -16.65 -14.95 15.18
CA LYS A 28 -16.21 -14.22 13.96
C LYS A 28 -15.21 -13.08 14.26
N GLY A 29 -15.06 -12.70 15.53
CA GLY A 29 -14.19 -11.61 16.00
C GLY A 29 -12.85 -12.10 16.53
N THR A 30 -12.65 -11.99 17.84
CA THR A 30 -11.36 -12.12 18.55
C THR A 30 -10.58 -13.38 18.19
N GLY A 31 -11.19 -14.57 18.23
CA GLY A 31 -10.52 -15.83 17.88
C GLY A 31 -10.07 -15.89 16.41
N SER A 32 -10.76 -15.22 15.49
CA SER A 32 -10.40 -15.18 14.07
C SER A 32 -9.19 -14.27 13.78
N PHE A 33 -9.02 -13.18 14.54
CA PHE A 33 -7.92 -12.23 14.35
C PHE A 33 -6.56 -12.85 14.68
N GLY A 34 -6.48 -13.68 15.72
CA GLY A 34 -5.24 -14.39 16.11
C GLY A 34 -4.69 -15.31 15.01
N LYS A 35 -5.55 -15.80 14.11
CA LYS A 35 -5.17 -16.73 13.02
C LYS A 35 -4.63 -16.03 11.77
N ARG A 36 -4.57 -14.69 11.70
CA ARG A 36 -4.23 -13.90 10.49
C ARG A 36 -2.71 -13.82 10.19
N ARG A 37 -2.04 -14.96 10.14
CA ARG A 37 -0.60 -15.08 9.81
C ARG A 37 -0.29 -15.10 8.31
N ASN A 38 -1.18 -15.66 7.50
CA ASN A 38 -1.01 -15.74 6.04
C ASN A 38 -1.27 -14.38 5.39
N LYS A 39 -0.39 -13.94 4.49
CA LYS A 39 -0.49 -12.64 3.82
C LYS A 39 -1.03 -12.81 2.41
N THR A 40 -2.09 -12.07 2.10
CA THR A 40 -2.66 -12.01 0.74
C THR A 40 -1.97 -10.94 -0.11
N HIS A 41 -1.58 -9.82 0.50
CA HIS A 41 -1.01 -8.65 -0.18
C HIS A 41 0.41 -8.30 0.28
N THR A 42 1.31 -8.13 -0.69
CA THR A 42 2.70 -7.65 -0.50
C THR A 42 2.95 -6.35 -1.28
N LEU A 43 4.15 -5.79 -1.13
CA LEU A 43 4.60 -4.61 -1.86
C LEU A 43 4.69 -4.91 -3.36
N CYS A 44 4.12 -4.03 -4.17
CA CYS A 44 4.20 -4.11 -5.62
C CYS A 44 5.44 -3.36 -6.13
N VAL A 45 6.26 -4.01 -6.95
CA VAL A 45 7.48 -3.44 -7.56
C VAL A 45 7.19 -2.16 -8.35
N ARG A 46 6.10 -2.12 -9.13
CA ARG A 46 5.77 -0.96 -9.99
C ARG A 46 5.33 0.27 -9.21
N CYS A 47 4.49 0.11 -8.19
CA CYS A 47 3.83 1.26 -7.53
C CYS A 47 4.20 1.45 -6.05
N GLY A 48 5.01 0.58 -5.46
CA GLY A 48 5.45 0.66 -4.06
C GLY A 48 4.33 0.51 -3.02
N ARG A 49 3.13 0.11 -3.43
CA ARG A 49 1.98 -0.07 -2.52
C ARG A 49 1.84 -1.53 -2.11
N ARG A 50 1.41 -1.78 -0.86
CA ARG A 50 1.03 -3.11 -0.38
C ARG A 50 -0.32 -3.53 -0.98
N SER A 51 -0.31 -3.91 -2.25
CA SER A 51 -1.51 -4.26 -3.01
C SER A 51 -1.27 -5.38 -4.00
N PHE A 52 -0.07 -5.97 -4.03
CA PHE A 52 0.22 -7.11 -4.89
C PHE A 52 -0.35 -8.37 -4.27
N HIS A 53 -1.35 -8.98 -4.91
CA HIS A 53 -1.94 -10.23 -4.44
C HIS A 53 -1.04 -11.41 -4.83
N LEU A 54 -0.51 -12.16 -3.86
CA LEU A 54 0.47 -13.22 -4.16
C LEU A 54 -0.14 -14.35 -4.99
N GLN A 55 -1.24 -14.96 -4.52
CA GLN A 55 -1.86 -16.11 -5.21
C GLN A 55 -2.37 -15.77 -6.62
N LYS A 56 -2.93 -14.57 -6.80
CA LYS A 56 -3.48 -14.12 -8.10
C LYS A 56 -2.45 -13.41 -8.97
N SER A 57 -1.21 -13.28 -8.48
CA SER A 57 -0.12 -12.56 -9.13
C SER A 57 -0.54 -11.22 -9.74
N ARG A 58 -1.38 -10.45 -9.05
CA ARG A 58 -1.97 -9.21 -9.59
C ARG A 58 -2.03 -8.09 -8.57
N CYS A 59 -1.60 -6.89 -8.98
CA CYS A 59 -1.68 -5.71 -8.15
C CYS A 59 -3.05 -5.04 -8.22
N GLY A 60 -3.74 -4.97 -7.08
CA GLY A 60 -4.99 -4.25 -6.93
C GLY A 60 -4.85 -2.74 -7.11
N ALA A 61 -3.66 -2.14 -7.00
CA ALA A 61 -3.48 -0.70 -7.17
C ALA A 61 -3.18 -0.28 -8.62
N CYS A 62 -2.20 -0.91 -9.26
CA CYS A 62 -1.68 -0.50 -10.57
C CYS A 62 -1.92 -1.52 -11.69
N GLY A 63 -2.40 -2.72 -11.38
CA GLY A 63 -2.67 -3.76 -12.37
C GLY A 63 -1.47 -4.61 -12.79
N TYR A 64 -0.28 -4.42 -12.21
CA TYR A 64 0.90 -5.29 -12.46
C TYR A 64 0.50 -6.78 -12.37
N PRO A 65 0.88 -7.66 -13.31
CA PRO A 65 1.87 -7.50 -14.38
C PRO A 65 1.40 -6.81 -15.67
N ALA A 66 0.10 -6.46 -15.82
CA ALA A 66 -0.44 -5.89 -17.06
C ALA A 66 0.40 -4.69 -17.56
N SER A 67 0.58 -4.57 -18.88
CA SER A 67 1.38 -3.50 -19.49
C SER A 67 0.85 -2.11 -19.14
N ARG A 68 -0.48 -1.92 -19.24
CA ARG A 68 -1.16 -0.66 -18.92
C ARG A 68 -1.41 -0.52 -17.42
N ILE A 69 -1.25 0.71 -16.92
CA ILE A 69 -1.62 1.04 -15.54
C ILE A 69 -3.14 1.03 -15.41
N ARG A 70 -3.64 0.30 -14.40
CA ARG A 70 -5.06 0.26 -14.04
C ARG A 70 -5.57 1.66 -13.63
N LYS A 71 -6.57 2.17 -14.36
CA LYS A 71 -7.28 3.43 -14.10
C LYS A 71 -8.79 3.19 -14.22
N TYR A 72 -9.57 3.88 -13.39
CA TYR A 72 -11.03 3.90 -13.50
C TYR A 72 -11.53 5.32 -13.36
N ASN A 73 -12.40 5.75 -14.28
CA ASN A 73 -12.90 7.12 -14.34
C ASN A 73 -13.81 7.47 -13.16
N TRP A 74 -14.49 6.47 -12.58
CA TRP A 74 -15.27 6.66 -11.36
C TRP A 74 -14.41 6.98 -10.12
N SER A 75 -13.08 6.78 -10.17
CA SER A 75 -12.17 7.04 -9.05
C SER A 75 -11.26 8.25 -9.30
N VAL A 76 -11.86 9.45 -9.41
CA VAL A 76 -11.16 10.71 -9.72
C VAL A 76 -10.02 10.99 -8.73
N LYS A 77 -10.25 10.82 -7.43
CA LYS A 77 -9.22 11.04 -6.39
C LYS A 77 -8.04 10.06 -6.53
N ALA A 78 -8.30 8.83 -6.96
CA ALA A 78 -7.23 7.84 -7.18
C ALA A 78 -6.41 8.17 -8.42
N ILE A 79 -7.03 8.70 -9.47
CA ILE A 79 -6.34 9.22 -10.67
C ILE A 79 -5.40 10.36 -10.28
N ARG A 80 -5.92 11.37 -9.54
CA ARG A 80 -5.13 12.55 -9.11
C ARG A 80 -3.87 12.16 -8.32
N ARG A 81 -3.93 11.14 -7.47
CA ARG A 81 -2.78 10.68 -6.64
C ARG A 81 -1.66 9.99 -7.44
N LYS A 82 -1.88 9.64 -8.70
CA LYS A 82 -0.92 8.89 -9.54
C LYS A 82 -0.61 9.56 -10.88
N THR A 83 -1.28 10.67 -11.18
CA THR A 83 -1.14 11.34 -12.47
C THR A 83 0.25 11.96 -12.61
N THR A 84 0.62 12.31 -13.84
CA THR A 84 1.88 13.02 -14.13
C THR A 84 1.94 14.32 -13.30
N GLY A 85 3.09 14.61 -12.70
CA GLY A 85 3.28 15.78 -11.84
C GLY A 85 3.44 15.48 -10.35
N THR A 86 2.96 14.34 -9.84
CA THR A 86 3.05 14.02 -8.40
C THR A 86 4.42 13.48 -7.96
N GLY A 87 5.29 13.15 -8.90
CA GLY A 87 6.59 12.52 -8.64
C GLY A 87 7.78 13.43 -8.95
N ARG A 88 8.99 12.87 -8.96
CA ARG A 88 10.25 13.62 -9.15
C ARG A 88 10.40 14.32 -10.53
N MET A 89 9.59 13.95 -11.52
CA MET A 89 9.54 14.61 -12.84
C MET A 89 10.92 14.86 -13.48
N ARG A 90 11.89 13.93 -13.32
CA ARG A 90 13.31 14.16 -13.69
C ARG A 90 13.50 14.64 -15.13
N TYR A 91 12.84 14.01 -16.08
CA TYR A 91 12.88 14.39 -17.49
C TYR A 91 12.02 15.63 -17.75
N LEU A 92 10.72 15.53 -17.49
CA LEU A 92 9.73 16.58 -17.80
C LEU A 92 10.03 17.93 -17.13
N ARG A 93 10.72 17.98 -15.98
CA ARG A 93 11.10 19.25 -15.35
C ARG A 93 12.09 20.07 -16.19
N ARG A 94 12.96 19.40 -16.95
CA ARG A 94 13.98 20.06 -17.80
C ARG A 94 13.43 20.39 -19.19
N VAL A 95 12.45 19.64 -19.67
CA VAL A 95 11.91 19.76 -21.04
C VAL A 95 11.41 21.18 -21.36
N PRO A 96 10.57 21.85 -20.53
CA PRO A 96 10.13 23.21 -20.83
C PRO A 96 11.27 24.21 -20.99
N ARG A 97 12.36 24.07 -20.23
CA ARG A 97 13.54 24.94 -20.37
C ARG A 97 14.25 24.69 -21.70
N ARG A 98 14.42 23.43 -22.10
CA ARG A 98 15.02 23.07 -23.39
C ARG A 98 14.15 23.51 -24.56
N PHE A 99 12.83 23.40 -24.42
CA PHE A 99 11.86 23.84 -25.44
C PHE A 99 11.99 25.35 -25.71
N LYS A 100 12.10 26.17 -24.66
CA LYS A 100 12.33 27.63 -24.80
C LYS A 100 13.61 27.98 -25.53
N THR A 101 14.63 27.12 -25.44
CA THR A 101 15.91 27.30 -26.14
C THR A 101 15.98 26.53 -27.46
N GLY A 102 14.86 26.00 -27.96
CA GLY A 102 14.81 25.27 -29.24
C GLY A 102 15.62 23.97 -29.27
N PHE A 103 15.76 23.30 -28.12
CA PHE A 103 16.55 22.06 -27.98
C PHE A 103 18.02 22.19 -28.45
N ARG A 104 18.63 23.38 -28.32
CA ARG A 104 20.06 23.58 -28.61
C ARG A 104 20.94 22.63 -27.80
N GLU A 105 21.89 21.99 -28.47
CA GLU A 105 22.89 21.08 -27.89
C GLU A 105 24.31 21.50 -28.31
N GLY A 106 25.33 21.09 -27.56
CA GLY A 106 26.75 21.30 -27.92
C GLY A 106 27.30 22.73 -27.86
N THR A 107 26.46 23.75 -27.62
CA THR A 107 26.93 25.15 -27.54
C THR A 107 27.22 25.59 -26.12
N GLN A 108 28.30 26.36 -25.91
CA GLN A 108 28.61 27.00 -24.62
C GLN A 108 28.12 28.45 -24.60
N ALA A 109 27.85 28.97 -23.40
CA ALA A 109 27.52 30.38 -23.23
C ALA A 109 28.77 31.24 -23.47
N THR A 110 28.63 32.34 -24.20
CA THR A 110 29.73 33.29 -24.40
C THR A 110 30.17 33.87 -23.06
N PRO A 111 31.48 33.94 -22.77
CA PRO A 111 31.98 34.51 -21.52
C PRO A 111 31.60 35.99 -21.43
N ARG A 112 31.16 36.45 -20.25
CA ARG A 112 30.86 37.87 -20.02
C ARG A 112 32.17 38.66 -19.88
N LYS A 113 32.37 39.71 -20.68
CA LYS A 113 33.44 40.69 -20.46
C LYS A 113 33.06 41.57 -19.26
N LYS A 114 33.92 41.68 -18.23
CA LYS A 114 33.76 42.71 -17.19
C LYS A 114 33.90 44.07 -17.85
N GLY A 115 32.84 44.88 -17.83
CA GLY A 115 32.95 46.29 -18.20
C GLY A 115 33.89 46.99 -17.23
N ALA A 116 34.73 47.90 -17.73
CA ALA A 116 35.54 48.75 -16.87
C ALA A 116 34.60 49.49 -15.89
N VAL A 117 34.88 49.37 -14.59
CA VAL A 117 34.25 50.21 -13.58
C VAL A 117 34.63 51.65 -13.93
N ALA A 118 33.64 52.51 -14.14
CA ALA A 118 33.89 53.93 -14.34
C ALA A 118 34.61 54.45 -13.09
N ALA A 119 35.82 54.98 -13.28
CA ALA A 119 36.54 55.66 -12.22
C ALA A 119 35.79 56.96 -11.90
N SER A 120 35.25 57.03 -10.68
CA SER A 120 34.74 58.27 -10.09
C SER A 120 35.87 59.21 -9.73
#